data_AF-A0A3B9SGD5-F1
#
_entry.id   AF-A0A3B9SGD5-F1
#
_cell.length_a   1.000
_cell.length_b   1.000
_cell.length_c   1.000
_cell.angle_alpha   90.00
_cell.angle_beta   90.00
_cell.angle_gamma   90.00
#
_symmetry.space_group_name_H-M   'P 1'
#
loop_
_entity.id
_entity.type
_entity.pdbx_description
1 polymer ?
#
loop_
_entity_poly.entity_id
_entity_poly.type
_entity_poly.pdbx_seq_one_letter_code
_entity_poly.pdbx_strand_id
1 'polypeptide(L)'
;GSTPVDFAYAIHSAVGNKMIGSRVNGKIVPFEYVIKNGDRVEILTSQNTKGPSRDWLKFVKTSQARSKINQWFKKINKEDNVQRGKELIEAEAKKKGYPIEELMLERAVRAVLERYSFKDWDSMCAAVGHGGLKEGQIVNKLLDIYKEEEKRKKTAEQLLKEQEDALKAQIDSSGQASRKKTKSGVYIEGVGDADVRFSKCCAPVPGDEIVGFVTRGRGVSIHRTDCVNIINLSEDERARLLEAEWTVGADNEPIAVNFEADIRIFSVNNETPLTIDVLKIMVDEGIQVMNVIGKKGKGNQSFVDIAIKIRSRSQLEFICNKIMKISGVERIERAAR
;
A
#
# COMPACT_ATOMS: atom_id res chain seq x y z
N GLY A 1 17.02 6.70 47.33
CA GLY A 1 16.07 7.41 48.20
C GLY A 1 14.67 6.97 47.89
N SER A 2 14.23 5.86 48.50
CA SER A 2 12.91 5.27 48.29
C SER A 2 11.89 5.90 49.25
N THR A 3 10.60 5.83 48.90
CA THR A 3 9.51 6.36 49.73
C THR A 3 8.83 5.27 50.56
N PRO A 4 8.05 5.60 51.61
CA PRO A 4 7.16 4.65 52.29
C PRO A 4 6.26 3.85 51.35
N VAL A 5 5.81 4.47 50.24
CA VAL A 5 5.01 3.79 49.22
C VAL A 5 5.86 2.75 48.48
N ASP A 6 7.10 3.09 48.09
CA ASP A 6 8.02 2.12 47.51
C ASP A 6 8.24 0.91 48.43
N PHE A 7 8.43 1.17 49.74
CA PHE A 7 8.61 0.12 50.75
C PHE A 7 7.37 -0.77 50.88
N ALA A 8 6.16 -0.20 50.91
CA ALA A 8 4.92 -0.95 50.99
C ALA A 8 4.74 -1.91 49.79
N TYR A 9 5.06 -1.47 48.57
CA TYR A 9 4.99 -2.30 47.36
C TYR A 9 6.15 -3.28 47.21
N ALA A 10 7.29 -3.02 47.87
CA ALA A 10 8.39 -3.97 47.97
C ALA A 10 8.01 -5.17 48.85
N ILE A 11 7.30 -4.94 49.97
CA ILE A 11 6.76 -6.02 50.82
C ILE A 11 5.73 -6.85 50.04
N HIS A 12 4.62 -6.24 49.63
CA HIS A 12 3.58 -6.93 48.87
C HIS A 12 2.59 -5.95 48.23
N SER A 13 2.05 -6.29 47.05
CA SER A 13 1.05 -5.45 46.37
C SER A 13 -0.20 -5.22 47.23
N ALA A 14 -0.63 -6.22 48.00
CA ALA A 14 -1.80 -6.09 48.89
C ALA A 14 -1.58 -5.09 50.04
N VAL A 15 -0.34 -4.94 50.52
CA VAL A 15 0.02 -3.97 51.56
C VAL A 15 0.03 -2.56 50.96
N GLY A 16 0.73 -2.38 49.83
CA GLY A 16 0.72 -1.11 49.10
C GLY A 16 -0.67 -0.65 48.68
N ASN A 17 -1.50 -1.57 48.16
CA ASN A 17 -2.86 -1.25 47.74
C ASN A 17 -3.78 -0.89 48.92
N LYS A 18 -3.46 -1.34 50.15
CA LYS A 18 -4.27 -1.07 51.35
C LYS A 18 -3.69 0.02 52.24
N MET A 19 -2.61 0.67 51.81
CA MET A 19 -1.91 1.68 52.60
C MET A 19 -2.75 2.95 52.78
N ILE A 20 -2.87 3.42 54.02
CA ILE A 20 -3.52 4.68 54.39
C ILE A 20 -2.56 5.68 55.04
N GLY A 21 -1.38 5.23 55.48
CA GLY A 21 -0.45 6.01 56.28
C GLY A 21 0.88 5.29 56.45
N SER A 22 1.90 6.02 56.92
CA SER A 22 3.20 5.45 57.29
C SER A 22 3.73 6.10 58.56
N ARG A 23 4.42 5.32 59.39
CA ARG A 23 5.25 5.83 60.47
C ARG A 23 6.71 5.45 60.24
N VAL A 24 7.62 6.35 60.59
CA VAL A 24 9.06 6.09 60.61
C VAL A 24 9.57 6.40 62.00
N ASN A 25 10.21 5.43 62.64
CA ASN A 25 10.71 5.53 64.01
C ASN A 25 9.62 5.99 65.01
N GLY A 26 8.40 5.44 64.85
CA GLY A 26 7.24 5.74 65.71
C GLY A 26 6.48 7.04 65.39
N LYS A 27 6.98 7.90 64.49
CA LYS A 27 6.32 9.17 64.11
C LYS A 27 5.63 9.04 62.76
N ILE A 28 4.43 9.63 62.62
CA ILE A 28 3.73 9.69 61.33
C ILE A 28 4.51 10.58 60.38
N VAL A 29 4.73 10.09 59.15
CA VAL A 29 5.45 10.82 58.09
C VAL A 29 4.61 10.89 56.82
N PRO A 30 4.78 11.93 55.98
CA PRO A 30 4.13 12.01 54.68
C PRO A 30 4.64 10.90 53.74
N PHE A 31 3.82 10.55 52.74
CA PHE A 31 4.15 9.52 51.76
C PHE A 31 5.40 9.81 50.91
N GLU A 32 5.76 11.09 50.79
CA GLU A 32 6.93 11.57 50.03
C GLU A 32 8.24 11.52 50.82
N TYR A 33 8.18 11.17 52.11
CA TYR A 33 9.39 11.05 52.95
C TYR A 33 10.42 10.12 52.30
N VAL A 34 11.68 10.54 52.28
CA VAL A 34 12.76 9.73 51.72
C VAL A 34 13.35 8.86 52.82
N ILE A 35 13.12 7.56 52.73
CA ILE A 35 13.62 6.55 53.67
C ILE A 35 15.14 6.55 53.69
N LYS A 36 15.72 6.54 54.90
CA LYS A 36 17.15 6.44 55.15
C LYS A 36 17.51 5.04 55.65
N ASN A 37 18.78 4.66 55.50
CA ASN A 37 19.26 3.39 56.06
C ASN A 37 19.15 3.41 57.59
N GLY A 38 18.63 2.32 58.16
CA GLY A 38 18.39 2.18 59.60
C GLY A 38 17.02 2.67 60.08
N ASP A 39 16.21 3.29 59.22
CA ASP A 39 14.85 3.71 59.58
C ASP A 39 13.93 2.49 59.81
N ARG A 40 13.21 2.48 60.93
CA ARG A 40 12.12 1.51 61.17
C ARG A 40 10.83 2.05 60.57
N VAL A 41 10.42 1.48 59.44
CA VAL A 41 9.22 1.88 58.70
C VAL A 41 8.03 0.98 59.04
N GLU A 42 6.94 1.57 59.49
CA GLU A 42 5.65 0.91 59.71
C GLU A 42 4.64 1.41 58.68
N ILE A 43 3.97 0.48 57.99
CA ILE A 43 2.92 0.80 57.02
C ILE A 43 1.55 0.60 57.67
N LEU A 44 0.75 1.65 57.70
CA LEU A 44 -0.62 1.61 58.20
C LEU A 44 -1.53 1.19 57.04
N THR A 45 -2.27 0.09 57.22
CA THR A 45 -3.20 -0.42 56.20
C THR A 45 -4.64 -0.43 56.71
N SER A 46 -5.61 -0.32 55.80
CA SER A 46 -7.04 -0.46 56.10
C SER A 46 -7.73 -1.32 55.04
N GLN A 47 -8.75 -2.06 55.45
CA GLN A 47 -9.59 -2.85 54.54
C GLN A 47 -10.57 -1.98 53.76
N ASN A 48 -10.96 -0.82 54.31
CA ASN A 48 -11.98 0.07 53.73
C ASN A 48 -11.40 1.13 52.80
N THR A 49 -10.11 1.06 52.47
CA THR A 49 -9.50 2.01 51.55
C THR A 49 -9.94 1.75 50.11
N LYS A 50 -10.17 2.84 49.37
CA LYS A 50 -10.43 2.79 47.92
C LYS A 50 -9.19 2.38 47.13
N GLY A 51 -8.01 2.42 47.76
CA GLY A 51 -6.72 2.00 47.21
C GLY A 51 -5.74 3.14 46.92
N PRO A 52 -4.68 2.90 46.12
CA PRO A 52 -3.66 3.89 45.82
C PRO A 52 -4.23 5.11 45.06
N SER A 53 -3.64 6.28 45.29
CA SER A 53 -3.90 7.49 44.50
C SER A 53 -2.99 7.57 43.26
N ARG A 54 -3.48 8.17 42.17
CA ARG A 54 -2.68 8.42 40.96
C ARG A 54 -1.49 9.34 41.24
N ASP A 55 -1.61 10.22 42.23
CA ASP A 55 -0.53 11.14 42.61
C ASP A 55 0.72 10.42 43.13
N TRP A 56 0.59 9.18 43.61
CA TRP A 56 1.74 8.39 44.05
C TRP A 56 2.75 8.16 42.92
N LEU A 57 2.29 8.09 41.68
CA LEU A 57 3.17 7.95 40.51
C LEU A 57 4.15 9.12 40.33
N LYS A 58 3.85 10.30 40.90
CA LYS A 58 4.70 11.50 40.81
C LYS A 58 5.95 11.39 41.69
N PHE A 59 5.85 10.72 42.85
CA PHE A 59 6.93 10.69 43.85
C PHE A 59 7.55 9.29 44.07
N VAL A 60 6.85 8.21 43.73
CA VAL A 60 7.37 6.83 43.77
C VAL A 60 8.62 6.70 42.89
N LYS A 61 9.70 6.16 43.46
CA LYS A 61 11.02 6.10 42.83
C LYS A 61 11.31 4.75 42.17
N THR A 62 10.80 3.65 42.73
CA THR A 62 11.08 2.31 42.22
C THR A 62 10.18 1.96 41.04
N SER A 63 10.76 1.31 40.02
CA SER A 63 10.03 0.82 38.85
C SER A 63 9.00 -0.25 39.24
N GLN A 64 9.31 -1.08 40.24
CA GLN A 64 8.43 -2.11 40.75
C GLN A 64 7.14 -1.54 41.33
N ALA A 65 7.23 -0.55 42.23
CA ALA A 65 6.06 0.09 42.81
C ALA A 65 5.23 0.81 41.74
N ARG A 66 5.89 1.55 40.84
CA ARG A 66 5.22 2.23 39.71
C ARG A 66 4.43 1.25 38.84
N SER A 67 5.02 0.10 38.51
CA SER A 67 4.38 -0.96 37.72
C SER A 67 3.17 -1.56 38.44
N LYS A 68 3.30 -1.90 39.72
CA LYS A 68 2.21 -2.48 40.54
C LYS A 68 1.04 -1.50 40.72
N ILE A 69 1.31 -0.22 40.95
CA ILE A 69 0.29 0.84 41.04
C ILE A 69 -0.46 0.96 39.70
N ASN A 70 0.26 1.03 38.58
CA ASN A 70 -0.35 1.07 37.25
C ASN A 70 -1.20 -0.18 36.96
N GLN A 71 -0.72 -1.36 37.35
CA GLN A 71 -1.45 -2.62 37.21
C GLN A 71 -2.74 -2.64 38.05
N TRP A 72 -2.72 -2.05 39.25
CA TRP A 72 -3.90 -1.94 40.09
C TRP A 72 -4.96 -1.02 39.46
N PHE A 73 -4.56 0.15 38.95
CA PHE A 73 -5.47 1.05 38.23
C PHE A 73 -6.03 0.42 36.96
N LYS A 74 -5.23 -0.39 36.26
CA LYS A 74 -5.69 -1.19 35.12
C LYS A 74 -6.80 -2.17 35.51
N LYS A 75 -6.73 -2.74 36.73
CA LYS A 75 -7.67 -3.77 37.21
C LYS A 75 -8.99 -3.18 37.72
N ILE A 76 -8.96 -2.10 38.49
CA ILE A 76 -10.19 -1.52 39.06
C ILE A 76 -11.02 -0.81 38.01
N ASN A 77 -10.38 -0.06 37.14
CA ASN A 77 -11.09 0.60 36.07
C ASN A 77 -11.30 -0.36 34.89
N LYS A 78 -11.36 -1.69 35.09
CA LYS A 78 -11.50 -2.61 33.95
C LYS A 78 -12.77 -2.29 33.19
N GLU A 79 -13.91 -2.14 33.86
CA GLU A 79 -15.19 -1.78 33.22
C GLU A 79 -15.14 -0.40 32.56
N ASP A 80 -14.65 0.64 33.26
CA ASP A 80 -14.45 1.98 32.69
C ASP A 80 -13.49 1.99 31.50
N ASN A 81 -12.44 1.18 31.54
CA ASN A 81 -11.46 1.05 30.46
C ASN A 81 -12.04 0.25 29.30
N VAL A 82 -12.91 -0.74 29.55
CA VAL A 82 -13.67 -1.42 28.50
C VAL A 82 -14.56 -0.40 27.80
N GLN A 83 -15.34 0.38 28.56
CA GLN A 83 -16.26 1.37 28.01
C GLN A 83 -15.52 2.44 27.21
N ARG A 84 -14.47 3.04 27.79
CA ARG A 84 -13.63 4.02 27.08
C ARG A 84 -12.95 3.41 25.86
N GLY A 85 -12.54 2.15 25.93
CA GLY A 85 -11.96 1.43 24.80
C GLY A 85 -12.95 1.25 23.66
N LYS A 86 -14.20 0.89 23.97
CA LYS A 86 -15.29 0.78 22.99
C LYS A 86 -15.53 2.11 22.30
N GLU A 87 -15.68 3.19 23.07
CA GLU A 87 -15.87 4.55 22.55
C GLU A 87 -14.73 5.01 21.64
N LEU A 88 -13.47 4.73 22.01
CA LEU A 88 -12.30 5.08 21.19
C LEU A 88 -12.24 4.29 19.87
N ILE A 89 -12.54 2.99 19.91
CA ILE A 89 -12.58 2.15 18.72
C ILE A 89 -13.71 2.59 17.79
N GLU A 90 -14.90 2.88 18.35
CA GLU A 90 -16.06 3.36 17.62
C GLU A 90 -15.81 4.73 16.99
N ALA A 91 -15.22 5.67 17.73
CA ALA A 91 -14.87 6.99 17.21
C ALA A 91 -13.86 6.90 16.05
N GLU A 92 -12.85 6.04 16.16
CA GLU A 92 -11.85 5.83 15.11
C GLU A 92 -12.44 5.12 13.88
N ALA A 93 -13.36 4.17 14.06
CA ALA A 93 -14.10 3.55 12.97
C ALA A 93 -14.96 4.60 12.23
N LYS A 94 -15.71 5.40 12.98
CA LYS A 94 -16.54 6.50 12.44
C LYS A 94 -15.70 7.53 11.69
N LYS A 95 -14.52 7.87 12.21
CA LYS A 95 -13.56 8.77 11.54
C LYS A 95 -13.11 8.23 10.18
N LYS A 96 -13.10 6.92 9.99
CA LYS A 96 -12.78 6.25 8.72
C LYS A 96 -14.00 6.01 7.82
N GLY A 97 -15.18 6.45 8.25
CA GLY A 97 -16.42 6.38 7.47
C GLY A 97 -17.17 5.06 7.58
N TYR A 98 -16.88 4.23 8.59
CA TYR A 98 -17.56 2.95 8.78
C TYR A 98 -18.20 2.89 10.18
N PRO A 99 -19.47 2.45 10.31
CA PRO A 99 -20.05 2.12 11.60
C PRO A 99 -19.36 0.88 12.18
N ILE A 100 -19.17 0.85 13.49
CA ILE A 100 -18.40 -0.23 14.15
C ILE A 100 -19.10 -1.58 14.00
N GLU A 101 -20.44 -1.59 13.97
CA GLU A 101 -21.28 -2.77 13.84
C GLU A 101 -20.99 -3.55 12.55
N GLU A 102 -20.71 -2.84 11.45
CA GLU A 102 -20.35 -3.45 10.17
C GLU A 102 -18.98 -4.09 10.19
N LEU A 103 -18.04 -3.52 10.96
CA LEU A 103 -16.67 -4.01 11.09
C LEU A 103 -16.55 -5.20 12.05
N MET A 104 -17.52 -5.37 12.95
CA MET A 104 -17.55 -6.41 13.98
C MET A 104 -17.98 -7.79 13.45
N LEU A 105 -17.51 -8.16 12.26
CA LEU A 105 -17.69 -9.50 11.70
C LEU A 105 -16.99 -10.53 12.59
N GLU A 106 -17.65 -11.66 12.88
CA GLU A 106 -17.11 -12.69 13.80
C GLU A 106 -15.70 -13.14 13.41
N ARG A 107 -15.45 -13.31 12.11
CA ARG A 107 -14.14 -13.65 11.56
C ARG A 107 -13.10 -12.56 11.77
N ALA A 108 -13.47 -11.30 11.60
CA ALA A 108 -12.58 -10.16 11.78
C ALA A 108 -12.20 -9.99 13.26
N VAL A 109 -13.18 -10.11 14.16
CA VAL A 109 -12.97 -10.05 15.61
C VAL A 109 -12.02 -11.15 16.07
N ARG A 110 -12.25 -12.42 15.65
CA ARG A 110 -11.36 -13.54 16.00
C ARG A 110 -9.93 -13.33 15.52
N ALA A 111 -9.75 -12.91 14.26
CA ALA A 111 -8.42 -12.68 13.69
C ALA A 111 -7.65 -11.55 14.40
N VAL A 112 -8.34 -10.50 14.86
CA VAL A 112 -7.73 -9.42 15.64
C VAL A 112 -7.35 -9.92 17.04
N LEU A 113 -8.22 -10.66 17.71
CA LEU A 113 -7.94 -11.23 19.03
C LEU A 113 -6.73 -12.17 19.01
N GLU A 114 -6.63 -13.05 18.01
CA GLU A 114 -5.48 -13.95 17.83
C GLU A 114 -4.19 -13.18 17.57
N ARG A 115 -4.23 -12.18 16.68
CA ARG A 115 -3.04 -11.39 16.31
C ARG A 115 -2.42 -10.66 17.50
N TYR A 116 -3.26 -10.14 18.39
CA TYR A 116 -2.82 -9.39 19.56
C TYR A 116 -2.85 -10.21 20.86
N SER A 117 -3.07 -11.52 20.77
CA SER A 117 -3.07 -12.46 21.90
C SER A 117 -4.05 -12.12 23.02
N PHE A 118 -5.25 -11.63 22.67
CA PHE A 118 -6.34 -11.38 23.61
C PHE A 118 -7.34 -12.54 23.62
N LYS A 119 -7.88 -12.85 24.80
CA LYS A 119 -8.87 -13.93 24.99
C LYS A 119 -10.28 -13.54 24.56
N ASP A 120 -10.62 -12.26 24.72
CA ASP A 120 -11.96 -11.73 24.53
C ASP A 120 -11.90 -10.24 24.14
N TRP A 121 -12.97 -9.77 23.50
CA TRP A 121 -13.10 -8.40 23.00
C TRP A 121 -13.03 -7.35 24.09
N ASP A 122 -13.62 -7.61 25.26
CA ASP A 122 -13.61 -6.66 26.38
C ASP A 122 -12.19 -6.50 26.94
N SER A 123 -11.41 -7.57 27.06
CA SER A 123 -10.01 -7.50 27.46
C SER A 123 -9.16 -6.67 26.48
N MET A 124 -9.46 -6.72 25.19
CA MET A 124 -8.82 -5.86 24.19
C MET A 124 -9.29 -4.40 24.29
N CYS A 125 -10.60 -4.16 24.48
CA CYS A 125 -11.14 -2.82 24.72
C CYS A 125 -10.52 -2.18 25.96
N ALA A 126 -10.41 -2.92 27.06
CA ALA A 126 -9.70 -2.45 28.25
C ALA A 126 -8.24 -2.09 27.95
N ALA A 127 -7.59 -2.83 27.06
CA ALA A 127 -6.22 -2.54 26.62
C ALA A 127 -6.13 -1.23 25.82
N VAL A 128 -7.16 -0.89 25.04
CA VAL A 128 -7.26 0.41 24.37
C VAL A 128 -7.59 1.53 25.36
N GLY A 129 -8.59 1.35 26.21
CA GLY A 129 -9.07 2.40 27.13
C GLY A 129 -8.06 2.83 28.19
N HIS A 130 -7.06 2.01 28.49
CA HIS A 130 -5.92 2.39 29.34
C HIS A 130 -4.63 2.76 28.56
N GLY A 131 -4.69 2.77 27.23
CA GLY A 131 -3.59 3.22 26.35
C GLY A 131 -2.47 2.20 26.07
N GLY A 132 -2.67 0.92 26.37
CA GLY A 132 -1.69 -0.14 26.07
C GLY A 132 -1.74 -0.65 24.63
N LEU A 133 -2.81 -0.35 23.90
CA LEU A 133 -2.97 -0.61 22.47
C LEU A 133 -3.63 0.61 21.81
N LYS A 134 -3.24 0.95 20.58
CA LYS A 134 -3.84 2.05 19.84
C LYS A 134 -5.07 1.57 19.07
N GLU A 135 -6.17 2.29 19.22
CA GLU A 135 -7.46 2.06 18.56
C GLU A 135 -7.32 1.93 17.04
N GLY A 136 -6.47 2.75 16.42
CA GLY A 136 -6.23 2.71 14.98
C GLY A 136 -5.64 1.38 14.47
N GLN A 137 -4.86 0.67 15.29
CA GLN A 137 -4.29 -0.63 14.90
C GLN A 137 -5.37 -1.72 14.81
N ILE A 138 -6.35 -1.68 15.70
CA ILE A 138 -7.51 -2.58 15.70
C ILE A 138 -8.40 -2.25 14.51
N VAL A 139 -8.80 -0.98 14.38
CA VAL A 139 -9.74 -0.54 13.33
C VAL A 139 -9.16 -0.82 11.94
N ASN A 140 -7.87 -0.57 11.70
CA ASN A 140 -7.24 -0.90 10.42
C ASN A 140 -7.34 -2.39 10.09
N LYS A 141 -7.08 -3.27 11.06
CA LYS A 141 -7.13 -4.71 10.82
C LYS A 141 -8.55 -5.21 10.61
N LEU A 142 -9.53 -4.65 11.33
CA LEU A 142 -10.94 -4.92 11.09
C LEU A 142 -11.34 -4.50 9.67
N LEU A 143 -10.92 -3.30 9.24
CA LEU A 143 -11.18 -2.77 7.89
C LEU A 143 -10.55 -3.62 6.78
N ASP A 144 -9.32 -4.11 6.97
CA ASP A 144 -8.67 -4.97 5.97
C ASP A 144 -9.51 -6.23 5.70
N ILE A 145 -9.97 -6.88 6.79
CA ILE A 145 -10.77 -8.11 6.70
C ILE A 145 -12.17 -7.82 6.17
N TYR A 146 -12.79 -6.72 6.61
CA TYR A 146 -14.08 -6.27 6.10
C TYR A 146 -14.01 -6.03 4.58
N LYS A 147 -12.98 -5.32 4.10
CA LYS A 147 -12.78 -5.06 2.67
C LYS A 147 -12.49 -6.33 1.89
N GLU A 148 -11.73 -7.27 2.43
CA GLU A 148 -11.52 -8.58 1.82
C GLU A 148 -12.84 -9.37 1.73
N GLU A 149 -13.68 -9.28 2.74
CA GLU A 149 -14.96 -9.99 2.78
C GLU A 149 -16.02 -9.32 1.90
N GLU A 150 -16.06 -8.00 1.82
CA GLU A 150 -16.84 -7.26 0.81
C GLU A 150 -16.38 -7.60 -0.60
N LYS A 151 -15.07 -7.64 -0.87
CA LYS A 151 -14.53 -8.08 -2.16
C LYS A 151 -14.90 -9.52 -2.49
N ARG A 152 -15.11 -10.36 -1.47
CA ARG A 152 -15.51 -11.78 -1.63
C ARG A 152 -17.03 -11.95 -1.76
N LYS A 153 -17.82 -11.10 -1.11
CA LYS A 153 -19.30 -11.12 -1.11
C LYS A 153 -19.90 -10.37 -2.30
N LYS A 154 -19.25 -9.31 -2.78
CA LYS A 154 -19.68 -8.62 -4.00
C LYS A 154 -19.39 -9.55 -5.18
N THR A 155 -20.47 -10.03 -5.82
CA THR A 155 -20.39 -10.67 -7.13
C THR A 155 -19.68 -9.73 -8.10
N ALA A 156 -18.99 -10.27 -9.10
CA ALA A 156 -18.23 -9.50 -10.09
C ALA A 156 -19.05 -8.33 -10.68
N GLU A 157 -20.37 -8.48 -10.83
CA GLU A 157 -21.29 -7.46 -11.31
C GLU A 157 -21.49 -6.25 -10.37
N GLN A 158 -21.45 -6.43 -9.05
CA GLN A 158 -21.65 -5.33 -8.10
C GLN A 158 -20.39 -4.47 -7.93
N LEU A 159 -19.21 -5.09 -7.99
CA LEU A 159 -17.94 -4.38 -8.03
C LEU A 159 -17.77 -3.56 -9.32
N LEU A 160 -18.35 -4.04 -10.43
CA LEU A 160 -18.38 -3.32 -11.70
C LEU A 160 -19.32 -2.11 -11.63
N LYS A 161 -20.55 -2.28 -11.11
CA LYS A 161 -21.51 -1.18 -10.96
C LYS A 161 -21.04 -0.07 -10.05
N GLU A 162 -20.47 -0.39 -8.88
CA GLU A 162 -19.96 0.65 -7.97
C GLU A 162 -18.72 1.35 -8.53
N GLN A 163 -17.88 0.66 -9.30
CA GLN A 163 -16.76 1.31 -10.00
C GLN A 163 -17.24 2.18 -11.15
N GLU A 164 -18.25 1.74 -11.91
CA GLU A 164 -18.89 2.54 -12.95
C GLU A 164 -19.58 3.79 -12.37
N ASP A 165 -20.27 3.66 -11.23
CA ASP A 165 -21.00 4.77 -10.59
C ASP A 165 -20.05 5.74 -9.87
N ALA A 166 -18.99 5.24 -9.22
CA ALA A 166 -17.95 6.10 -8.64
C ALA A 166 -17.14 6.83 -9.72
N LEU A 167 -16.90 6.19 -10.87
CA LEU A 167 -16.26 6.80 -12.03
C LEU A 167 -17.17 7.86 -12.66
N LYS A 168 -18.48 7.60 -12.82
CA LYS A 168 -19.46 8.59 -13.28
C LYS A 168 -19.57 9.82 -12.35
N ALA A 169 -19.56 9.62 -11.03
CA ALA A 169 -19.57 10.72 -10.07
C ALA A 169 -18.26 11.56 -10.10
N GLN A 170 -17.11 10.94 -10.40
CA GLN A 170 -15.86 11.67 -10.64
C GLN A 170 -15.84 12.40 -12.00
N ILE A 171 -16.49 11.85 -13.02
CA ILE A 171 -16.68 12.45 -14.35
C ILE A 171 -17.53 13.74 -14.26
N ASP A 172 -18.61 13.75 -13.47
CA ASP A 172 -19.49 14.92 -13.34
C ASP A 172 -18.85 16.09 -12.56
N SER A 173 -17.88 15.81 -11.69
CA SER A 173 -17.20 16.83 -10.87
C SER A 173 -15.95 17.44 -11.51
N SER A 174 -15.44 16.86 -12.62
CA SER A 174 -14.20 17.27 -13.29
C SER A 174 -14.43 17.81 -14.69
N GLY A 175 -15.54 18.53 -14.87
CA GLY A 175 -15.70 19.44 -16.00
C GLY A 175 -14.53 20.43 -16.05
N GLN A 176 -13.66 20.25 -17.06
CA GLN A 176 -12.53 21.11 -17.43
C GLN A 176 -11.25 20.99 -16.59
N ALA A 177 -10.56 19.86 -16.66
CA ALA A 177 -9.13 19.79 -16.32
C ALA A 177 -8.27 19.59 -17.59
N SER A 178 -7.67 20.70 -18.02
CA SER A 178 -6.54 20.88 -18.94
C SER A 178 -5.87 19.60 -19.51
N ARG A 179 -5.90 19.47 -20.85
CA ARG A 179 -5.09 18.54 -21.70
C ARG A 179 -3.56 18.65 -21.53
N LYS A 180 -3.05 19.48 -20.62
CA LYS A 180 -1.61 19.78 -20.51
C LYS A 180 -0.96 19.00 -19.36
N LYS A 181 -0.17 18.00 -19.78
CA LYS A 181 0.90 17.28 -19.07
C LYS A 181 0.43 16.26 -18.01
N THR A 182 0.29 15.01 -18.43
CA THR A 182 0.28 13.83 -17.55
C THR A 182 1.72 13.35 -17.34
N LYS A 183 2.02 12.73 -16.19
CA LYS A 183 3.36 12.21 -15.90
C LYS A 183 3.73 11.00 -16.77
N SER A 184 2.73 10.32 -17.29
CA SER A 184 2.84 9.09 -18.07
C SER A 184 2.97 9.31 -19.58
N GLY A 185 2.79 10.53 -20.09
CA GLY A 185 2.81 10.81 -21.52
C GLY A 185 1.53 10.38 -22.27
N VAL A 186 0.51 9.90 -21.55
CA VAL A 186 -0.77 9.44 -22.10
C VAL A 186 -1.92 10.17 -21.41
N TYR A 187 -2.88 10.62 -22.19
CA TYR A 187 -4.16 11.17 -21.74
C TYR A 187 -5.24 10.14 -22.00
N ILE A 188 -6.09 9.89 -21.01
CA ILE A 188 -7.24 8.99 -21.16
C ILE A 188 -8.50 9.84 -20.97
N GLU A 189 -9.40 9.80 -21.93
CA GLU A 189 -10.65 10.55 -21.87
C GLU A 189 -11.47 10.09 -20.65
N GLY A 190 -11.92 11.05 -19.86
CA GLY A 190 -12.74 10.81 -18.66
C GLY A 190 -11.99 10.32 -17.40
N VAL A 191 -10.68 10.05 -17.45
CA VAL A 191 -9.95 9.39 -16.33
C VAL A 191 -8.73 10.17 -15.78
N GLY A 192 -8.32 11.29 -16.38
CA GLY A 192 -7.25 12.14 -15.83
C GLY A 192 -5.87 11.45 -15.74
N ASP A 193 -5.00 11.88 -14.81
CA ASP A 193 -3.65 11.32 -14.60
C ASP A 193 -3.73 9.99 -13.82
N ALA A 194 -4.24 8.93 -14.47
CA ALA A 194 -4.31 7.59 -13.91
C ALA A 194 -3.00 6.82 -14.05
N ASP A 195 -2.78 5.85 -13.15
CA ASP A 195 -1.68 4.89 -13.24
C ASP A 195 -1.86 4.01 -14.49
N VAL A 196 -1.17 4.39 -15.57
CA VAL A 196 -1.17 3.66 -16.83
C VAL A 196 0.02 2.72 -16.93
N ARG A 197 -0.20 1.58 -17.59
CA ARG A 197 0.86 0.60 -17.91
C ARG A 197 0.83 0.27 -19.38
N PHE A 198 1.99 0.24 -20.03
CA PHE A 198 2.10 -0.15 -21.42
C PHE A 198 2.09 -1.68 -21.56
N SER A 199 1.21 -2.19 -22.42
CA SER A 199 1.04 -3.64 -22.62
C SER A 199 2.21 -4.25 -23.37
N LYS A 200 2.74 -5.36 -22.85
CA LYS A 200 3.85 -6.11 -23.48
C LYS A 200 3.47 -6.83 -24.78
N CYS A 201 2.18 -7.11 -24.96
CA CYS A 201 1.69 -7.87 -26.12
C CYS A 201 1.74 -7.08 -27.44
N CYS A 202 1.74 -5.74 -27.40
CA CYS A 202 1.82 -4.90 -28.60
C CYS A 202 2.82 -3.75 -28.48
N ALA A 203 3.43 -3.57 -27.29
CA ALA A 203 4.46 -2.58 -26.98
C ALA A 203 4.20 -1.22 -27.67
N PRO A 204 3.13 -0.51 -27.24
CA PRO A 204 2.76 0.76 -27.86
C PRO A 204 3.84 1.82 -27.61
N VAL A 205 4.14 2.61 -28.64
CA VAL A 205 5.13 3.69 -28.60
C VAL A 205 4.51 5.01 -29.05
N PRO A 206 5.09 6.18 -28.70
CA PRO A 206 4.53 7.47 -29.08
C PRO A 206 4.31 7.59 -30.59
N GLY A 207 3.07 7.91 -30.97
CA GLY A 207 2.62 8.01 -32.36
C GLY A 207 1.90 6.75 -32.89
N ASP A 208 1.82 5.69 -32.09
CA ASP A 208 0.86 4.61 -32.35
C ASP A 208 -0.56 5.07 -31.97
N GLU A 209 -1.57 4.63 -32.71
CA GLU A 209 -2.96 4.73 -32.28
C GLU A 209 -3.18 3.79 -31.10
N ILE A 210 -3.61 4.34 -29.97
CA ILE A 210 -3.70 3.61 -28.71
C ILE A 210 -5.12 3.61 -28.15
N VAL A 211 -5.39 2.62 -27.30
CA VAL A 211 -6.62 2.49 -26.53
C VAL A 211 -6.27 2.05 -25.12
N GLY A 212 -6.98 2.57 -24.13
CA GLY A 212 -6.89 2.13 -22.75
C GLY A 212 -7.82 0.95 -22.51
N PHE A 213 -7.35 -0.09 -21.83
CA PHE A 213 -8.19 -1.20 -21.38
C PHE A 213 -8.17 -1.26 -19.85
N VAL A 214 -9.35 -1.18 -19.22
CA VAL A 214 -9.47 -1.23 -17.76
C VAL A 214 -9.26 -2.67 -17.28
N THR A 215 -8.13 -2.91 -16.60
CA THR A 215 -7.80 -4.23 -16.06
C THR A 215 -8.39 -4.43 -14.67
N ARG A 216 -8.62 -5.70 -14.29
CA ARG A 216 -9.06 -6.04 -12.94
C ARG A 216 -7.94 -5.80 -11.92
N GLY A 217 -7.98 -4.66 -11.23
CA GLY A 217 -7.12 -4.36 -10.08
C GLY A 217 -5.68 -3.92 -10.40
N ARG A 218 -5.33 -3.68 -11.67
CA ARG A 218 -3.98 -3.20 -12.05
C ARG A 218 -3.98 -1.87 -12.82
N GLY A 219 -5.08 -1.12 -12.76
CA GLY A 219 -5.24 0.15 -13.46
C GLY A 219 -5.56 -0.02 -14.95
N VAL A 220 -5.15 0.95 -15.77
CA VAL A 220 -5.41 0.97 -17.20
C VAL A 220 -4.19 0.44 -17.96
N SER A 221 -4.40 -0.56 -18.81
CA SER A 221 -3.38 -1.09 -19.71
C SER A 221 -3.51 -0.44 -21.07
N ILE A 222 -2.45 0.17 -21.58
CA ILE A 222 -2.42 0.83 -22.89
C ILE A 222 -2.05 -0.20 -23.95
N HIS A 223 -2.91 -0.33 -24.95
CA HIS A 223 -2.73 -1.17 -26.11
C HIS A 223 -2.75 -0.35 -27.40
N ARG A 224 -2.27 -0.94 -28.50
CA ARG A 224 -2.55 -0.43 -29.84
C ARG A 224 -3.98 -0.79 -30.25
N THR A 225 -4.61 0.06 -31.05
CA THR A 225 -5.94 -0.18 -31.62
C THR A 225 -6.01 -1.47 -32.45
N ASP A 226 -4.90 -1.82 -33.12
CA ASP A 226 -4.77 -3.02 -33.95
C ASP A 226 -4.23 -4.26 -33.21
N CYS A 227 -4.16 -4.23 -31.87
CA CYS A 227 -3.70 -5.37 -31.09
C CYS A 227 -4.70 -6.54 -31.16
N VAL A 228 -4.21 -7.76 -31.49
CA VAL A 228 -5.05 -8.97 -31.56
C VAL A 228 -5.86 -9.21 -30.28
N ASN A 229 -5.28 -8.92 -29.12
CA ASN A 229 -5.97 -9.07 -27.82
C ASN A 229 -7.09 -8.03 -27.61
N ILE A 230 -7.05 -6.90 -28.31
CA ILE A 230 -8.08 -5.86 -28.26
C ILE A 230 -9.16 -6.11 -29.30
N ILE A 231 -8.77 -6.50 -30.52
CA ILE A 231 -9.71 -6.76 -31.61
C ILE A 231 -10.66 -7.92 -31.24
N ASN A 232 -10.13 -8.95 -30.57
CA ASN A 232 -10.88 -10.16 -30.22
C ASN A 232 -11.60 -10.09 -28.86
N LEU A 233 -11.78 -8.90 -28.28
CA LEU A 233 -12.56 -8.73 -27.05
C LEU A 233 -14.05 -9.03 -27.27
N SER A 234 -14.66 -9.67 -26.27
CA SER A 234 -16.12 -9.87 -26.20
C SER A 234 -16.87 -8.54 -26.07
N GLU A 235 -18.17 -8.51 -26.39
CA GLU A 235 -18.98 -7.28 -26.28
C GLU A 235 -18.95 -6.69 -24.86
N ASP A 236 -19.02 -7.53 -23.83
CA ASP A 236 -18.93 -7.11 -22.42
C ASP A 236 -17.55 -6.52 -22.06
N GLU A 237 -16.48 -6.97 -22.72
CA GLU A 237 -15.13 -6.47 -22.49
C GLU A 237 -14.83 -5.20 -23.28
N ARG A 238 -15.50 -4.99 -24.43
CA ARG A 238 -15.39 -3.75 -25.21
C ARG A 238 -15.89 -2.54 -24.43
N ALA A 239 -16.87 -2.72 -23.54
CA ALA A 239 -17.32 -1.68 -22.62
C ALA A 239 -16.22 -1.18 -21.66
N ARG A 240 -15.10 -1.91 -21.52
CA ARG A 240 -13.94 -1.52 -20.70
C ARG A 240 -12.83 -0.82 -21.49
N LEU A 241 -13.07 -0.53 -22.77
CA LEU A 241 -12.17 0.27 -23.57
C LEU A 241 -12.40 1.75 -23.29
N LEU A 242 -11.31 2.49 -23.14
CA LEU A 242 -11.28 3.93 -22.95
C LEU A 242 -10.48 4.56 -24.08
N GLU A 243 -10.97 5.67 -24.61
CA GLU A 243 -10.21 6.46 -25.58
C GLU A 243 -8.95 7.02 -24.91
N ALA A 244 -7.81 6.82 -25.58
CA ALA A 244 -6.52 7.22 -25.08
C ALA A 244 -5.72 7.90 -26.19
N GLU A 245 -5.00 8.96 -25.84
CA GLU A 245 -4.17 9.74 -26.75
C GLU A 245 -2.80 9.98 -26.13
N TRP A 246 -1.78 10.09 -26.97
CA TRP A 246 -0.44 10.51 -26.51
C TRP A 246 -0.44 12.01 -26.21
N THR A 247 0.03 12.41 -25.03
CA THR A 247 0.21 13.84 -24.73
C THR A 247 1.47 14.35 -25.40
N VAL A 248 1.32 15.39 -26.21
CA VAL A 248 2.45 16.10 -26.83
C VAL A 248 2.96 17.24 -25.94
N GLY A 249 4.27 17.44 -25.92
CA GLY A 249 4.90 18.60 -25.28
C GLY A 249 4.57 19.91 -26.00
N ALA A 250 5.05 21.04 -25.47
CA ALA A 250 4.78 22.38 -25.99
C ALA A 250 5.21 22.58 -27.46
N ASP A 251 6.13 21.75 -27.94
CA ASP A 251 6.71 21.81 -29.30
C ASP A 251 6.29 20.63 -30.19
N ASN A 252 5.19 19.95 -29.87
CA ASN A 252 4.73 18.73 -30.55
C ASN A 252 5.68 17.52 -30.44
N GLU A 253 6.74 17.64 -29.64
CA GLU A 253 7.66 16.56 -29.29
C GLU A 253 7.05 15.67 -28.18
N PRO A 254 7.18 14.33 -28.27
CA PRO A 254 6.82 13.42 -27.19
C PRO A 254 7.54 13.83 -25.90
N ILE A 255 6.84 13.80 -24.76
CA ILE A 255 7.49 13.97 -23.45
C ILE A 255 8.63 12.95 -23.39
N ALA A 256 9.86 13.43 -23.16
CA ALA A 256 11.10 12.67 -23.28
C ALA A 256 11.16 11.48 -22.30
N VAL A 257 10.49 10.39 -22.67
CA VAL A 257 10.65 9.05 -22.10
C VAL A 257 11.26 8.22 -23.21
N ASN A 258 12.42 7.62 -22.96
CA ASN A 258 12.99 6.67 -23.92
C ASN A 258 12.14 5.39 -23.86
N PHE A 259 11.42 5.09 -24.94
CA PHE A 259 10.58 3.89 -25.04
C PHE A 259 11.40 2.72 -25.57
N GLU A 260 11.13 1.52 -25.09
CA GLU A 260 11.73 0.29 -25.61
C GLU A 260 10.86 -0.25 -26.74
N ALA A 261 11.47 -0.50 -27.90
CA ALA A 261 10.85 -1.19 -29.02
C ALA A 261 11.61 -2.49 -29.28
N ASP A 262 10.87 -3.60 -29.27
CA ASP A 262 11.38 -4.91 -29.67
C ASP A 262 10.96 -5.15 -31.13
N ILE A 263 11.93 -5.43 -32.01
CA ILE A 263 11.68 -5.78 -33.42
C ILE A 263 12.36 -7.10 -33.77
N ARG A 264 11.70 -7.88 -34.63
CA ARG A 264 12.21 -9.10 -35.24
C ARG A 264 12.45 -8.85 -36.72
N ILE A 265 13.66 -9.10 -37.16
CA ILE A 265 14.10 -8.89 -38.54
C ILE A 265 14.31 -10.26 -39.17
N PHE A 266 13.61 -10.54 -40.26
CA PHE A 266 13.73 -11.80 -41.00
C PHE A 266 14.58 -11.59 -42.25
N SER A 267 15.48 -12.54 -42.51
CA SER A 267 16.38 -12.50 -43.64
C SER A 267 16.58 -13.88 -44.26
N VAL A 268 16.83 -13.90 -45.56
CA VAL A 268 17.13 -15.09 -46.36
C VAL A 268 18.38 -14.84 -47.18
N ASN A 269 19.28 -15.82 -47.26
CA ASN A 269 20.47 -15.78 -48.13
C ASN A 269 21.43 -14.61 -47.86
N ASN A 270 21.62 -14.18 -46.61
CA ASN A 270 22.61 -13.14 -46.32
C ASN A 270 24.04 -13.66 -46.40
N GLU A 271 24.87 -13.02 -47.23
CA GLU A 271 26.32 -13.29 -47.33
C GLU A 271 27.08 -12.87 -46.06
N THR A 272 26.61 -11.79 -45.40
CA THR A 272 27.12 -11.25 -44.14
C THR A 272 26.21 -11.63 -42.97
N PRO A 273 26.74 -11.83 -41.73
CA PRO A 273 25.87 -12.06 -40.57
C PRO A 273 24.92 -10.88 -40.34
N LEU A 274 23.59 -11.10 -40.45
CA LEU A 274 22.55 -10.08 -40.31
C LEU A 274 22.70 -9.22 -39.04
N THR A 275 23.18 -9.83 -37.94
CA THR A 275 23.46 -9.14 -36.68
C THR A 275 24.46 -8.01 -36.83
N ILE A 276 25.50 -8.16 -37.65
CA ILE A 276 26.54 -7.14 -37.85
C ILE A 276 25.96 -5.95 -38.61
N ASP A 277 25.23 -6.21 -39.69
CA ASP A 277 24.67 -5.15 -40.54
C ASP A 277 23.62 -4.34 -39.80
N VAL A 278 22.77 -5.00 -39.02
CA VAL A 278 21.79 -4.33 -38.15
C VAL A 278 22.50 -3.49 -37.09
N LEU A 279 23.53 -4.02 -36.42
CA LEU A 279 24.27 -3.28 -35.39
C LEU A 279 25.00 -2.05 -35.93
N LYS A 280 25.56 -2.11 -37.14
CA LYS A 280 26.20 -0.95 -37.79
C LYS A 280 25.20 0.20 -37.95
N ILE A 281 24.01 -0.08 -38.47
CA ILE A 281 22.95 0.94 -38.61
C ILE A 281 22.63 1.56 -37.24
N MET A 282 22.54 0.75 -36.18
CA MET A 282 22.26 1.28 -34.84
C MET A 282 23.37 2.21 -34.33
N VAL A 283 24.63 1.87 -34.59
CA VAL A 283 25.78 2.70 -34.21
C VAL A 283 25.80 4.00 -35.00
N ASP A 284 25.62 3.93 -36.32
CA ASP A 284 25.63 5.10 -37.22
C ASP A 284 24.52 6.10 -36.86
N GLU A 285 23.34 5.60 -36.47
CA GLU A 285 22.21 6.44 -36.06
C GLU A 285 22.21 6.81 -34.56
N GLY A 286 23.20 6.38 -33.80
CA GLY A 286 23.31 6.66 -32.36
C GLY A 286 22.15 6.08 -31.54
N ILE A 287 21.63 4.92 -31.94
CA ILE A 287 20.52 4.24 -31.28
C ILE A 287 21.04 3.32 -30.18
N GLN A 288 20.50 3.49 -28.96
CA GLN A 288 20.87 2.62 -27.85
C GLN A 288 20.22 1.25 -28.02
N VAL A 289 21.06 0.23 -28.18
CA VAL A 289 20.66 -1.18 -28.25
C VAL A 289 20.71 -1.79 -26.85
N MET A 290 19.60 -2.41 -26.43
CA MET A 290 19.44 -3.01 -25.10
C MET A 290 19.68 -4.52 -25.12
N ASN A 291 19.26 -5.20 -26.19
CA ASN A 291 19.41 -6.64 -26.35
C ASN A 291 19.48 -6.99 -27.84
N VAL A 292 20.28 -7.99 -28.21
CA VAL A 292 20.36 -8.54 -29.56
C VAL A 292 20.46 -10.06 -29.48
N ILE A 293 19.59 -10.75 -30.18
CA ILE A 293 19.59 -12.20 -30.28
C ILE A 293 19.50 -12.59 -31.76
N GLY A 294 20.60 -13.08 -32.30
CA GLY A 294 20.63 -13.67 -33.64
C GLY A 294 20.36 -15.18 -33.58
N LYS A 295 19.45 -15.68 -34.43
CA LYS A 295 19.16 -17.11 -34.55
C LYS A 295 19.11 -17.51 -36.03
N LYS A 296 19.63 -18.71 -36.31
CA LYS A 296 19.46 -19.36 -37.61
C LYS A 296 18.17 -20.17 -37.59
N GLY A 297 17.30 -19.94 -38.58
CA GLY A 297 16.05 -20.67 -38.78
C GLY A 297 16.27 -21.99 -39.52
N LYS A 298 15.17 -22.63 -39.94
CA LYS A 298 15.22 -23.79 -40.86
C LYS A 298 15.47 -23.30 -42.29
N GLY A 299 16.29 -24.02 -43.06
CA GLY A 299 16.70 -23.60 -44.41
C GLY A 299 17.76 -22.49 -44.38
N ASN A 300 17.72 -21.59 -45.37
CA ASN A 300 18.63 -20.44 -45.45
C ASN A 300 18.04 -19.16 -44.82
N GLN A 301 17.09 -19.33 -43.90
CA GLN A 301 16.47 -18.23 -43.16
C GLN A 301 17.22 -17.94 -41.86
N SER A 302 17.35 -16.67 -41.53
CA SER A 302 17.88 -16.19 -40.26
C SER A 302 16.96 -15.10 -39.72
N PHE A 303 16.95 -14.94 -38.40
CA PHE A 303 16.23 -13.83 -37.79
C PHE A 303 17.03 -13.22 -36.64
N VAL A 304 16.85 -11.92 -36.47
CA VAL A 304 17.46 -11.13 -35.40
C VAL A 304 16.36 -10.46 -34.61
N ASP A 305 16.30 -10.80 -33.32
CA ASP A 305 15.48 -10.10 -32.34
C ASP A 305 16.33 -9.01 -31.70
N ILE A 306 15.90 -7.76 -31.78
CA ILE A 306 16.63 -6.62 -31.23
C ILE A 306 15.70 -5.71 -30.42
N ALA A 307 16.14 -5.37 -29.22
CA ALA A 307 15.49 -4.41 -28.34
C ALA A 307 16.26 -3.09 -28.41
N ILE A 308 15.60 -2.02 -28.85
CA ILE A 308 16.20 -0.69 -29.01
C ILE A 308 15.42 0.36 -28.22
N LYS A 309 16.10 1.44 -27.82
CA LYS A 309 15.43 2.62 -27.29
C LYS A 309 15.15 3.62 -28.40
N ILE A 310 13.90 4.04 -28.49
CA ILE A 310 13.41 5.02 -29.46
C ILE A 310 12.71 6.18 -28.75
N ARG A 311 12.65 7.32 -29.44
CA ARG A 311 11.97 8.54 -29.02
C ARG A 311 10.55 8.62 -29.58
N SER A 312 10.33 8.07 -30.77
CA SER A 312 9.05 8.15 -31.47
C SER A 312 8.87 7.02 -32.49
N ARG A 313 7.62 6.80 -32.90
CA ARG A 313 7.26 5.92 -34.03
C ARG A 313 8.01 6.30 -35.31
N SER A 314 8.15 7.59 -35.61
CA SER A 314 8.86 8.05 -36.82
C SER A 314 10.34 7.65 -36.81
N GLN A 315 11.00 7.69 -35.65
CA GLN A 315 12.37 7.21 -35.52
C GLN A 315 12.46 5.69 -35.75
N LEU A 316 11.50 4.92 -35.23
CA LEU A 316 11.44 3.49 -35.46
C LEU A 316 11.22 3.15 -36.94
N GLU A 317 10.27 3.81 -37.59
CA GLU A 317 9.99 3.62 -39.02
C GLU A 317 11.21 3.97 -39.88
N PHE A 318 11.91 5.05 -39.55
CA PHE A 318 13.16 5.42 -40.22
C PHE A 318 14.25 4.34 -40.08
N ILE A 319 14.44 3.78 -38.88
CA ILE A 319 15.39 2.69 -38.65
C ILE A 319 14.97 1.42 -39.40
N CYS A 320 13.69 1.04 -39.34
CA CYS A 320 13.15 -0.11 -40.08
C CYS A 320 13.35 0.05 -41.58
N ASN A 321 13.12 1.24 -42.14
CA ASN A 321 13.35 1.53 -43.56
C ASN A 321 14.84 1.43 -43.95
N LYS A 322 15.77 1.78 -43.05
CA LYS A 322 17.21 1.55 -43.27
C LYS A 322 17.56 0.06 -43.23
N ILE A 323 17.01 -0.69 -42.28
CA ILE A 323 17.24 -2.14 -42.17
C ILE A 323 16.69 -2.88 -43.39
N MET A 324 15.51 -2.50 -43.90
CA MET A 324 14.93 -3.08 -45.12
C MET A 324 15.80 -2.91 -46.37
N LYS A 325 16.77 -1.98 -46.36
CA LYS A 325 17.73 -1.80 -47.47
C LYS A 325 18.91 -2.76 -47.40
N ILE A 326 19.11 -3.48 -46.29
CA ILE A 326 20.13 -4.53 -46.20
C ILE A 326 19.73 -5.66 -47.15
N SER A 327 20.68 -6.10 -47.97
CA SER A 327 20.47 -7.23 -48.87
C SER A 327 20.01 -8.47 -48.10
N GLY A 328 18.94 -9.11 -48.59
CA GLY A 328 18.38 -10.34 -48.03
C GLY A 328 17.47 -10.16 -46.81
N VAL A 329 17.16 -8.92 -46.37
CA VAL A 329 16.05 -8.68 -45.42
C VAL A 329 14.71 -8.80 -46.15
N GLU A 330 13.83 -9.67 -45.66
CA GLU A 330 12.52 -9.94 -46.26
C GLU A 330 11.41 -9.10 -45.60
N ARG A 331 11.38 -9.11 -44.27
CA ARG A 331 10.38 -8.38 -43.48
C ARG A 331 10.86 -8.07 -42.07
N ILE A 332 10.23 -7.08 -41.47
CA ILE A 332 10.45 -6.67 -40.09
C ILE A 332 9.10 -6.68 -39.37
N GLU A 333 9.03 -7.34 -38.23
CA GLU A 333 7.85 -7.41 -37.38
C GLU A 333 8.18 -6.75 -36.04
N ARG A 334 7.20 -6.09 -35.40
CA ARG A 334 7.36 -5.74 -33.98
C ARG A 334 7.23 -7.03 -33.17
N ALA A 335 8.23 -7.34 -32.36
CA ALA A 335 8.21 -8.52 -31.52
C ALA A 335 7.37 -8.24 -30.26
N ALA A 336 6.26 -8.95 -30.10
CA ALA A 336 5.57 -9.02 -28.82
C ALA A 336 6.38 -9.92 -27.87
N ARG A 337 6.60 -9.49 -26.62
CA ARG A 337 7.22 -10.33 -25.59
C ARG A 337 6.25 -11.33 -25.00
#